data_AF-A0A3D2QYD1-F1
#
_entry.id   AF-A0A3D2QYD1-F1
#
_cell.length_a   1.000
_cell.length_b   1.000
_cell.length_c   1.000
_cell.angle_alpha   90.00
_cell.angle_beta   90.00
_cell.angle_gamma   90.00
#
_symmetry.space_group_name_H-M   'P 1'
#
loop_
_entity.id
_entity.type
_entity.pdbx_description
1 polymer ?
#
loop_
_entity_poly.entity_id
_entity_poly.type
_entity_poly.pdbx_seq_one_letter_code
_entity_poly.pdbx_strand_id
1 'polypeptide(L)'
;MCVSIALSSYNEYRYILTINKTMKKLLLMIFFLGHIVMADELPDLGSYTDNIISIVEEDRISKQILYQVNQSQSVIHDIEIEDYLASLGSSLLINTSIANRRIEFFILNDSTINAFAMLGGVVGVHTGLFLAANSESELASVLAHEISHITQKHLPRIMALQQRDSYKTMLGMALAILISRSNPQLASGAMQAASASAVQNTLDFTRAHEQEADREGIKLLDQAGFDVKGSINFFKTMQKSSQFSDGAAPAFLRTHPISSDRISDIEDRLKDYPYRQRVDSDNFYYIKGKLRAFLEEKTSIINLLKGNIKNKSYLNEAGERFALAYAYFRNNQINEARQELDILKKSKPANPMLFNLEATILI
;
A
#
# COMPACT_ATOMS: atom_id res chain seq x y z
N MET A 1 -22.97 -7.28 -101.46
CA MET A 1 -22.92 -8.70 -101.87
C MET A 1 -22.17 -9.42 -100.75
N CYS A 2 -22.72 -10.12 -99.76
CA CYS A 2 -24.05 -10.60 -99.34
C CYS A 2 -24.14 -10.35 -97.81
N VAL A 3 -25.21 -9.81 -97.20
CA VAL A 3 -26.58 -10.32 -96.96
C VAL A 3 -26.66 -11.49 -95.96
N SER A 4 -27.18 -11.13 -94.77
CA SER A 4 -28.11 -11.81 -93.82
C SER A 4 -27.67 -13.12 -93.14
N ILE A 5 -27.97 -13.36 -91.85
CA ILE A 5 -29.31 -13.73 -91.34
C ILE A 5 -29.42 -13.56 -89.80
N ALA A 6 -30.57 -13.01 -89.38
CA ALA A 6 -31.39 -13.19 -88.16
C ALA A 6 -30.77 -13.05 -86.74
N LEU A 7 -31.21 -12.10 -85.90
CA LEU A 7 -32.48 -12.14 -85.12
C LEU A 7 -32.72 -13.47 -84.40
N SER A 8 -32.21 -13.62 -83.18
CA SER A 8 -32.89 -14.32 -82.07
C SER A 8 -31.98 -14.36 -80.83
N SER A 9 -32.16 -13.41 -79.91
CA SER A 9 -31.95 -13.58 -78.44
C SER A 9 -31.99 -12.22 -77.72
N TYR A 10 -32.94 -11.38 -78.11
CA TYR A 10 -33.29 -10.15 -77.37
C TYR A 10 -34.21 -10.52 -76.20
N ASN A 11 -33.82 -11.44 -75.29
CA ASN A 11 -34.68 -11.79 -74.14
C ASN A 11 -34.07 -12.59 -72.96
N GLU A 12 -32.78 -12.47 -72.62
CA GLU A 12 -32.24 -13.25 -71.47
C GLU A 12 -31.34 -12.53 -70.46
N TYR A 13 -31.32 -11.19 -70.40
CA TYR A 13 -30.57 -10.46 -69.35
C TYR A 13 -31.44 -9.52 -68.52
N ARG A 14 -32.67 -9.95 -68.19
CA ARG A 14 -33.56 -9.28 -67.22
C ARG A 14 -33.80 -10.11 -65.94
N TYR A 15 -32.78 -10.84 -65.48
CA TYR A 15 -32.84 -11.63 -64.25
C TYR A 15 -31.85 -11.17 -63.15
N ILE A 16 -31.44 -9.91 -63.17
CA ILE A 16 -30.67 -9.32 -62.06
C ILE A 16 -31.44 -8.08 -61.59
N LEU A 17 -31.74 -8.04 -60.29
CA LEU A 17 -32.49 -7.01 -59.54
C LEU A 17 -34.01 -7.17 -59.45
N THR A 18 -34.46 -8.26 -58.83
CA THR A 18 -35.65 -8.17 -57.96
C THR A 18 -35.40 -8.90 -56.64
N ILE A 19 -34.42 -8.41 -55.85
CA ILE A 19 -34.36 -8.81 -54.43
C ILE A 19 -35.59 -8.18 -53.76
N ASN A 20 -36.54 -9.03 -53.41
CA ASN A 20 -37.81 -8.65 -52.83
C ASN A 20 -37.59 -7.76 -51.58
N LYS A 21 -38.42 -6.74 -51.38
CA LYS A 21 -38.24 -5.69 -50.34
C LYS A 21 -38.15 -6.30 -48.92
N THR A 22 -38.75 -7.47 -48.73
CA THR A 22 -38.69 -8.33 -47.53
C THR A 22 -37.33 -8.98 -47.32
N MET A 23 -36.64 -9.45 -48.37
CA MET A 23 -35.30 -10.02 -48.27
C MET A 23 -34.24 -8.95 -47.98
N LYS A 24 -34.40 -7.72 -48.49
CA LYS A 24 -33.53 -6.59 -48.11
C LYS A 24 -33.67 -6.23 -46.62
N LYS A 25 -34.88 -6.28 -46.06
CA LYS A 25 -35.10 -6.06 -44.61
C LYS A 25 -34.51 -7.19 -43.77
N LEU A 26 -34.61 -8.45 -44.22
CA LEU A 26 -34.01 -9.59 -43.53
C LEU A 26 -32.47 -9.52 -43.55
N LEU A 27 -31.87 -9.14 -44.68
CA LEU A 27 -30.42 -8.97 -44.80
C LEU A 27 -29.90 -7.79 -43.96
N LEU A 28 -30.65 -6.69 -43.87
CA LEU A 28 -30.31 -5.54 -43.03
C LEU A 28 -30.44 -5.85 -41.53
N MET A 29 -31.41 -6.70 -41.16
CA MET A 29 -31.61 -7.14 -39.77
C MET A 29 -30.51 -8.11 -39.32
N ILE A 30 -30.01 -8.98 -40.20
CA ILE A 30 -28.85 -9.85 -39.94
C ILE A 30 -27.55 -9.02 -39.82
N PHE A 31 -27.44 -7.90 -40.56
CA PHE A 31 -26.30 -6.98 -40.43
C PHE A 31 -26.32 -6.19 -39.10
N PHE A 32 -27.50 -5.94 -38.52
CA PHE A 32 -27.63 -5.26 -37.22
C PHE A 32 -27.63 -6.20 -36.01
N LEU A 33 -27.92 -7.49 -36.17
CA LEU A 33 -27.80 -8.50 -35.09
C LEU A 33 -26.38 -9.07 -34.92
N GLY A 34 -25.44 -8.68 -35.77
CA GLY A 34 -24.13 -9.34 -35.88
C GLY A 34 -23.02 -8.84 -34.98
N HIS A 35 -23.16 -7.75 -34.20
CA HIS A 35 -22.05 -7.17 -33.43
C HIS A 35 -22.44 -6.84 -31.98
N ILE A 36 -22.82 -7.87 -31.21
CA ILE A 36 -22.48 -7.86 -29.78
C ILE A 36 -21.19 -8.68 -29.67
N VAL A 37 -20.08 -8.05 -30.03
CA VAL A 37 -18.78 -8.52 -29.57
C VAL A 37 -18.75 -8.16 -28.10
N MET A 38 -18.96 -9.16 -27.23
CA MET A 38 -18.47 -9.07 -25.86
C MET A 38 -16.98 -8.78 -26.01
N ALA A 39 -16.55 -7.59 -25.60
CA ALA A 39 -15.14 -7.24 -25.55
C ALA A 39 -14.51 -8.07 -24.43
N ASP A 40 -14.22 -9.34 -24.72
CA ASP A 40 -13.26 -10.12 -23.96
C ASP A 40 -11.92 -9.41 -24.10
N GLU A 41 -11.46 -8.87 -22.98
CA GLU A 41 -10.11 -8.41 -22.65
C GLU A 41 -9.20 -8.21 -23.86
N LEU A 42 -9.13 -6.96 -24.34
CA LEU A 42 -8.04 -6.53 -25.20
C LEU A 42 -6.71 -6.91 -24.53
N PRO A 43 -5.77 -7.57 -25.25
CA PRO A 43 -4.44 -7.83 -24.72
C PRO A 43 -3.83 -6.50 -24.27
N ASP A 44 -3.44 -6.41 -23.00
CA ASP A 44 -2.71 -5.26 -22.46
C ASP A 44 -1.41 -5.12 -23.25
N LEU A 45 -1.34 -4.11 -24.12
CA LEU A 45 -0.19 -3.87 -24.99
C LEU A 45 1.02 -3.30 -24.23
N GLY A 46 0.94 -3.21 -22.90
CA GLY A 46 1.97 -2.65 -22.06
C GLY A 46 1.99 -1.13 -22.19
N SER A 47 2.00 -0.46 -21.06
CA SER A 47 2.41 0.94 -20.96
C SER A 47 3.88 1.07 -21.38
N TYR A 48 4.33 2.27 -21.80
CA TYR A 48 5.76 2.55 -22.05
C TYR A 48 6.67 2.12 -20.88
N THR A 49 6.12 2.05 -19.66
CA THR A 49 6.82 1.58 -18.47
C THR A 49 6.96 0.05 -18.36
N ASP A 50 6.13 -0.75 -19.02
CA ASP A 50 6.29 -2.22 -19.10
C ASP A 50 7.49 -2.62 -19.96
N ASN A 51 7.99 -1.71 -20.80
CA ASN A 51 9.27 -1.87 -21.49
C ASN A 51 10.49 -1.62 -20.58
N ILE A 52 10.31 -1.07 -19.38
CA ILE A 52 11.42 -0.76 -18.45
C ILE A 52 11.66 -1.95 -17.51
N ILE A 53 10.60 -2.45 -16.86
CA ILE A 53 10.64 -3.62 -15.99
C ILE A 53 9.36 -4.42 -16.22
N SER A 54 9.50 -5.67 -16.63
CA SER A 54 8.35 -6.57 -16.83
C SER A 54 7.77 -7.03 -15.49
N ILE A 55 6.50 -7.44 -15.48
CA ILE A 55 5.83 -8.00 -14.29
C ILE A 55 6.60 -9.20 -13.72
N VAL A 56 7.18 -10.04 -14.57
CA VAL A 56 7.99 -11.19 -14.16
C VAL A 56 9.28 -10.75 -13.45
N GLU A 57 9.92 -9.69 -13.95
CA GLU A 57 11.09 -9.11 -13.30
C GLU A 57 10.75 -8.44 -11.98
N GLU A 58 9.61 -7.75 -11.89
CA GLU A 58 9.12 -7.18 -10.63
C GLU A 58 8.89 -8.26 -9.56
N ASP A 59 8.26 -9.40 -9.91
CA ASP A 59 8.07 -10.51 -8.96
C ASP A 59 9.41 -11.11 -8.53
N ARG A 60 10.38 -11.25 -9.45
CA ARG A 60 11.73 -11.71 -9.10
C ARG A 60 12.42 -10.74 -8.14
N ILE A 61 12.34 -9.44 -8.41
CA ILE A 61 12.90 -8.39 -7.54
C ILE A 61 12.23 -8.43 -6.17
N SER A 62 10.90 -8.56 -6.12
CA SER A 62 10.11 -8.69 -4.89
C SER A 62 10.63 -9.84 -4.02
N LYS A 63 10.74 -11.05 -4.60
CA LYS A 63 11.25 -12.25 -3.90
C LYS A 63 12.67 -12.06 -3.37
N GLN A 64 13.54 -11.38 -4.13
CA GLN A 64 14.91 -11.10 -3.70
C GLN A 64 14.95 -10.10 -2.53
N ILE A 65 14.13 -9.06 -2.57
CA ILE A 65 13.99 -8.09 -1.47
C ILE A 65 13.48 -8.80 -0.22
N LEU A 66 12.37 -9.55 -0.34
CA LEU A 66 11.77 -10.25 0.80
C LEU A 66 12.70 -11.30 1.40
N TYR A 67 13.50 -11.99 0.58
CA TYR A 67 14.53 -12.88 1.09
C TYR A 67 15.51 -12.14 2.01
N GLN A 68 15.96 -10.94 1.63
CA GLN A 68 16.88 -10.13 2.45
C GLN A 68 16.20 -9.55 3.69
N VAL A 69 14.95 -9.07 3.56
CA VAL A 69 14.12 -8.60 4.67
C VAL A 69 14.02 -9.69 5.74
N ASN A 70 13.74 -10.93 5.33
CA ASN A 70 13.60 -12.07 6.24
C ASN A 70 14.91 -12.51 6.92
N GLN A 71 16.07 -12.00 6.50
CA GLN A 71 17.36 -12.23 7.17
C GLN A 71 17.75 -11.08 8.10
N SER A 72 17.02 -9.95 8.08
CA SER A 72 17.37 -8.75 8.83
C SER A 72 16.89 -8.82 10.28
N GLN A 73 17.80 -8.57 11.22
CA GLN A 73 17.45 -8.46 12.65
C GLN A 73 16.62 -7.21 12.98
N SER A 74 16.56 -6.24 12.08
CA SER A 74 15.78 -5.02 12.26
C SER A 74 14.30 -5.18 11.88
N VAL A 75 13.93 -6.30 11.26
CA VAL A 75 12.54 -6.59 10.87
C VAL A 75 11.85 -7.32 12.03
N ILE A 76 10.64 -6.87 12.37
CA ILE A 76 9.82 -7.57 13.37
C ILE A 76 9.02 -8.65 12.65
N HIS A 77 9.28 -9.90 13.00
CA HIS A 77 8.56 -11.07 12.49
C HIS A 77 7.47 -11.46 13.49
N ASP A 78 6.28 -10.94 13.27
CA ASP A 78 5.10 -11.22 14.08
C ASP A 78 3.87 -11.35 13.19
N ILE A 79 3.27 -12.55 13.20
CA ILE A 79 2.18 -12.93 12.28
C ILE A 79 0.98 -11.99 12.36
N GLU A 80 0.68 -11.42 13.53
CA GLU A 80 -0.47 -10.54 13.70
C GLU A 80 -0.21 -9.16 13.12
N ILE A 81 1.03 -8.67 13.22
CA ILE A 81 1.43 -7.39 12.64
C ILE A 81 1.50 -7.51 11.12
N GLU A 82 2.09 -8.61 10.62
CA GLU A 82 2.18 -8.91 9.18
C GLU A 82 0.79 -9.05 8.56
N ASP A 83 -0.10 -9.84 9.16
CA ASP A 83 -1.49 -10.02 8.69
C ASP A 83 -2.27 -8.70 8.72
N TYR A 84 -2.13 -7.90 9.78
CA TYR A 84 -2.79 -6.60 9.86
C TYR A 84 -2.36 -5.66 8.72
N LEU A 85 -1.05 -5.54 8.47
CA LEU A 85 -0.55 -4.67 7.39
C LEU A 85 -0.97 -5.19 6.01
N ALA A 86 -0.91 -6.50 5.78
CA ALA A 86 -1.36 -7.12 4.54
C ALA A 86 -2.87 -6.93 4.31
N SER A 87 -3.69 -7.11 5.35
CA SER A 87 -5.14 -6.88 5.30
C SER A 87 -5.48 -5.41 5.06
N LEU A 88 -4.76 -4.49 5.70
CA LEU A 88 -4.95 -3.05 5.49
C LEU A 88 -4.58 -2.65 4.06
N GLY A 89 -3.44 -3.10 3.56
CA GLY A 89 -3.01 -2.87 2.17
C GLY A 89 -3.99 -3.46 1.15
N SER A 90 -4.46 -4.68 1.38
CA SER A 90 -5.47 -5.33 0.52
C SER A 90 -6.79 -4.55 0.51
N SER A 91 -7.22 -4.05 1.68
CA SER A 91 -8.43 -3.24 1.80
C SER A 91 -8.35 -1.94 0.99
N LEU A 92 -7.15 -1.35 0.87
CA LEU A 92 -6.92 -0.16 0.05
C LEU A 92 -7.07 -0.41 -1.46
N LEU A 93 -6.89 -1.65 -1.91
CA LEU A 93 -6.91 -2.02 -3.33
C LEU A 93 -8.20 -2.70 -3.78
N ILE A 94 -9.01 -3.26 -2.87
CA ILE A 94 -10.10 -4.19 -3.21
C ILE A 94 -11.14 -3.64 -4.19
N ASN A 95 -11.39 -2.33 -4.17
CA ASN A 95 -12.40 -1.67 -5.00
C ASN A 95 -11.79 -0.95 -6.23
N THR A 96 -10.59 -1.33 -6.63
CA THR A 96 -9.83 -0.68 -7.70
C THR A 96 -9.60 -1.63 -8.88
N SER A 97 -9.25 -1.09 -10.05
CA SER A 97 -8.84 -1.91 -11.21
C SER A 97 -7.53 -2.68 -10.99
N ILE A 98 -6.83 -2.42 -9.90
CA ILE A 98 -5.55 -3.03 -9.53
C ILE A 98 -5.67 -3.91 -8.29
N ALA A 99 -6.88 -4.39 -7.95
CA ALA A 99 -7.13 -5.27 -6.80
C ALA A 99 -6.25 -6.53 -6.78
N ASN A 100 -5.84 -7.03 -7.94
CA ASN A 100 -4.98 -8.20 -8.09
C ASN A 100 -3.47 -7.89 -8.00
N ARG A 101 -3.10 -6.61 -7.81
CA ARG A 101 -1.70 -6.21 -7.68
C ARG A 101 -1.16 -6.70 -6.34
N ARG A 102 -0.14 -7.56 -6.40
CA ARG A 102 0.55 -8.05 -5.21
C ARG A 102 1.37 -6.91 -4.57
N ILE A 103 1.03 -6.55 -3.35
CA ILE A 103 1.80 -5.62 -2.51
C ILE A 103 2.14 -6.33 -1.21
N GLU A 104 3.41 -6.32 -0.85
CA GLU A 104 3.97 -7.01 0.29
C GLU A 104 4.42 -5.98 1.32
N PHE A 105 4.09 -6.19 2.59
CA PHE A 105 4.42 -5.26 3.67
C PHE A 105 5.37 -5.92 4.66
N PHE A 106 6.31 -5.15 5.19
CA PHE A 106 7.11 -5.55 6.34
C PHE A 106 7.27 -4.38 7.30
N ILE A 107 7.48 -4.68 8.58
CA ILE A 107 7.66 -3.67 9.62
C ILE A 107 9.09 -3.69 10.16
N LEU A 108 9.70 -2.50 10.22
CA LEU A 108 11.03 -2.28 10.75
C LEU A 108 10.93 -1.75 12.18
N ASN A 109 11.72 -2.34 13.08
CA ASN A 109 11.99 -1.80 14.39
C ASN A 109 12.87 -0.55 14.28
N ASP A 110 12.23 0.57 13.94
CA ASP A 110 12.85 1.89 13.83
C ASP A 110 11.85 2.92 14.38
N SER A 111 12.27 3.67 15.39
CA SER A 111 11.43 4.67 16.07
C SER A 111 11.21 5.93 15.24
N THR A 112 11.89 6.10 14.11
CA THR A 112 11.65 7.21 13.19
C THR A 112 10.32 7.05 12.47
N ILE A 113 9.60 8.15 12.27
CA ILE A 113 8.36 8.16 11.48
C ILE A 113 8.74 8.06 10.00
N ASN A 114 8.58 6.87 9.42
CA ASN A 114 8.81 6.60 8.01
C ASN A 114 7.98 5.43 7.48
N ALA A 115 7.73 5.46 6.17
CA ALA A 115 7.39 4.31 5.34
C ALA A 115 8.04 4.53 3.97
N PHE A 116 8.20 3.48 3.18
CA PHE A 116 8.77 3.60 1.84
C PHE A 116 8.35 2.45 0.93
N ALA A 117 8.06 2.78 -0.32
CA ALA A 117 7.88 1.84 -1.42
C ALA A 117 9.21 1.44 -2.07
N MET A 118 9.33 0.16 -2.38
CA MET A 118 10.43 -0.45 -3.14
C MET A 118 9.90 -1.04 -4.45
N LEU A 119 10.81 -1.38 -5.36
CA LEU A 119 10.44 -2.19 -6.53
C LEU A 119 9.84 -3.54 -6.12
N GLY A 120 9.11 -4.13 -7.06
CA GLY A 120 8.46 -5.44 -6.84
C GLY A 120 7.26 -5.36 -5.92
N GLY A 121 6.73 -4.16 -5.67
CA GLY A 121 5.55 -3.94 -4.85
C GLY A 121 5.80 -4.24 -3.37
N VAL A 122 6.97 -3.91 -2.83
CA VAL A 122 7.28 -4.13 -1.41
C VAL A 122 7.26 -2.79 -0.67
N VAL A 123 6.56 -2.72 0.45
CA VAL A 123 6.45 -1.53 1.31
C VAL A 123 7.04 -1.82 2.67
N GLY A 124 8.02 -1.00 3.08
CA GLY A 124 8.57 -1.00 4.43
C GLY A 124 7.86 0.03 5.31
N VAL A 125 7.48 -0.37 6.51
CA VAL A 125 6.81 0.51 7.50
C VAL A 125 7.66 0.57 8.76
N HIS A 126 7.93 1.77 9.29
CA HIS A 126 8.63 1.89 10.57
C HIS A 126 7.66 1.78 11.74
N THR A 127 8.08 1.16 12.85
CA THR A 127 7.29 1.15 14.09
C THR A 127 6.98 2.57 14.57
N GLY A 128 7.91 3.51 14.43
CA GLY A 128 7.69 4.92 14.75
C GLY A 128 6.50 5.54 14.00
N LEU A 129 6.33 5.20 12.72
CA LEU A 129 5.18 5.66 11.93
C LEU A 129 3.87 5.09 12.45
N PHE A 130 3.83 3.77 12.66
CA PHE A 130 2.64 3.09 13.16
C PHE A 130 2.21 3.65 14.52
N LEU A 131 3.17 3.85 15.43
CA LEU A 131 2.92 4.37 16.76
C LEU A 131 2.50 5.85 16.76
N ALA A 132 3.00 6.65 15.81
CA ALA A 132 2.64 8.05 15.68
C ALA A 132 1.21 8.25 15.15
N ALA A 133 0.72 7.39 14.25
CA ALA A 133 -0.61 7.53 13.64
C ALA A 133 -1.73 7.57 14.69
N ASN A 134 -2.55 8.63 14.71
CA ASN A 134 -3.61 8.80 15.71
C ASN A 134 -4.92 8.08 15.36
N SER A 135 -5.06 7.61 14.14
CA SER A 135 -6.20 6.83 13.66
C SER A 135 -5.74 5.80 12.63
N GLU A 136 -6.59 4.81 12.37
CA GLU A 136 -6.36 3.84 11.30
C GLU A 136 -6.35 4.54 9.94
N SER A 137 -7.16 5.59 9.77
CA SER A 137 -7.19 6.39 8.54
C SER A 137 -5.91 7.19 8.31
N GLU A 138 -5.23 7.66 9.37
CA GLU A 138 -3.91 8.27 9.25
C GLU A 138 -2.87 7.25 8.76
N LEU A 139 -2.81 6.06 9.36
CA LEU A 139 -1.91 4.98 8.91
C LEU A 139 -2.22 4.57 7.46
N ALA A 140 -3.50 4.32 7.18
CA ALA A 140 -3.97 3.95 5.85
C ALA A 140 -3.59 5.02 4.81
N SER A 141 -3.59 6.30 5.18
CA SER A 141 -3.24 7.39 4.25
C SER A 141 -1.79 7.35 3.79
N VAL A 142 -0.87 7.00 4.68
CA VAL A 142 0.54 6.82 4.31
C VAL A 142 0.70 5.58 3.46
N LEU A 143 0.07 4.46 3.83
CA LEU A 143 0.15 3.25 3.01
C LEU A 143 -0.46 3.46 1.63
N ALA A 144 -1.57 4.19 1.51
CA ALA A 144 -2.18 4.54 0.24
C ALA A 144 -1.24 5.42 -0.62
N HIS A 145 -0.50 6.33 0.00
CA HIS A 145 0.54 7.12 -0.66
C HIS A 145 1.68 6.23 -1.20
N GLU A 146 2.23 5.32 -0.38
CA GLU A 146 3.27 4.39 -0.82
C GLU A 146 2.79 3.42 -1.91
N ILE A 147 1.57 2.91 -1.79
CA ILE A 147 0.92 2.11 -2.82
C ILE A 147 0.79 2.92 -4.12
N SER A 148 0.50 4.22 -4.03
CA SER A 148 0.43 5.08 -5.20
C SER A 148 1.80 5.22 -5.88
N HIS A 149 2.91 5.32 -5.14
CA HIS A 149 4.25 5.28 -5.75
C HIS A 149 4.51 3.99 -6.55
N ILE A 150 4.04 2.85 -6.05
CA ILE A 150 4.18 1.54 -6.73
C ILE A 150 3.31 1.49 -7.98
N THR A 151 2.04 1.83 -7.84
CA THR A 151 1.02 1.64 -8.89
C THR A 151 1.20 2.64 -10.03
N GLN A 152 1.67 3.85 -9.72
CA GLN A 152 2.07 4.83 -10.71
C GLN A 152 3.48 4.57 -11.26
N LYS A 153 4.17 3.51 -10.81
CA LYS A 153 5.50 3.13 -11.31
C LYS A 153 6.51 4.28 -11.23
N HIS A 154 6.45 5.10 -10.18
CA HIS A 154 7.34 6.26 -10.04
C HIS A 154 8.82 5.87 -10.05
N LEU A 155 9.19 4.79 -9.36
CA LEU A 155 10.56 4.31 -9.31
C LEU A 155 11.05 3.78 -10.69
N PRO A 156 10.30 2.93 -11.42
CA PRO A 156 10.61 2.62 -12.82
C PRO A 156 10.72 3.85 -13.73
N ARG A 157 9.81 4.83 -13.62
CA ARG A 157 9.87 6.08 -14.42
C ARG A 157 11.15 6.86 -14.13
N ILE A 158 11.55 7.00 -12.87
CA ILE A 158 12.82 7.64 -12.47
C ILE A 158 14.02 6.90 -13.09
N MET A 159 14.02 5.57 -13.04
CA MET A 159 15.11 4.76 -13.59
C MET A 159 15.27 4.95 -15.10
N ALA A 160 14.17 4.97 -15.85
CA ALA A 160 14.21 5.20 -17.29
C ALA A 160 14.73 6.61 -17.65
N LEU A 161 14.34 7.63 -16.90
CA LEU A 161 14.86 9.00 -17.11
C LEU A 161 16.37 9.10 -16.85
N GLN A 162 16.89 8.31 -15.91
CA GLN A 162 18.32 8.29 -15.57
C GLN A 162 19.17 7.38 -16.48
N GLN A 163 18.56 6.68 -17.46
CA GLN A 163 19.23 5.67 -18.31
C GLN A 163 20.05 4.66 -17.49
N ARG A 164 19.58 4.33 -16.28
CA ARG A 164 20.26 3.36 -15.41
C ARG A 164 19.75 1.96 -15.74
N ASP A 165 20.43 1.28 -16.65
CA ASP A 165 20.08 -0.06 -17.13
C ASP A 165 20.27 -1.21 -16.11
N SER A 166 20.56 -0.91 -14.84
CA SER A 166 20.85 -1.97 -13.86
C SER A 166 20.01 -1.80 -12.60
N TYR A 167 18.84 -2.46 -12.61
CA TYR A 167 18.05 -2.77 -11.41
C TYR A 167 18.93 -3.39 -10.28
N LYS A 168 20.09 -3.98 -10.63
CA LYS A 168 21.07 -4.53 -9.68
C LYS A 168 21.67 -3.46 -8.76
N THR A 169 21.89 -2.24 -9.26
CA THR A 169 22.37 -1.11 -8.42
C THR A 169 21.34 -0.78 -7.34
N MET A 170 20.06 -0.94 -7.65
CA MET A 170 18.99 -0.60 -6.72
C MET A 170 18.62 -1.76 -5.79
N LEU A 171 18.76 -3.02 -6.24
CA LEU A 171 18.80 -4.17 -5.32
C LEU A 171 19.95 -4.02 -4.31
N GLY A 172 21.12 -3.57 -4.78
CA GLY A 172 22.25 -3.23 -3.90
C GLY A 172 21.93 -2.09 -2.93
N MET A 173 21.11 -1.12 -3.35
CA MET A 173 20.68 0.01 -2.53
C MET A 173 19.62 -0.37 -1.49
N ALA A 174 18.61 -1.14 -1.88
CA ALA A 174 17.65 -1.77 -0.99
C ALA A 174 18.37 -2.57 0.11
N LEU A 175 19.36 -3.38 -0.30
CA LEU A 175 20.21 -4.12 0.62
C LEU A 175 21.04 -3.20 1.52
N ALA A 176 21.60 -2.11 0.99
CA ALA A 176 22.35 -1.13 1.78
C ALA A 176 21.47 -0.42 2.83
N ILE A 177 20.20 -0.11 2.52
CA ILE A 177 19.25 0.46 3.49
C ILE A 177 18.99 -0.53 4.63
N LEU A 178 18.73 -1.80 4.30
CA LEU A 178 18.50 -2.84 5.31
C LEU A 178 19.75 -3.11 6.17
N ILE A 179 20.94 -3.18 5.57
CA ILE A 179 22.21 -3.47 6.26
C ILE A 179 22.73 -2.29 7.07
N SER A 180 22.63 -1.05 6.56
CA SER A 180 23.11 0.15 7.24
C SER A 180 22.45 0.38 8.60
N ARG A 181 21.26 -0.19 8.81
CA ARG A 181 20.48 -0.08 10.04
C ARG A 181 20.67 -1.26 10.99
N SER A 182 21.08 -2.43 10.50
CA SER A 182 21.27 -3.63 11.34
C SER A 182 22.68 -3.72 11.94
N ASN A 183 23.70 -3.09 11.34
CA ASN A 183 25.08 -3.17 11.85
C ASN A 183 25.95 -1.98 11.40
N PRO A 184 26.21 -0.97 12.26
CA PRO A 184 26.99 0.22 11.91
C PRO A 184 28.41 -0.09 11.42
N GLN A 185 29.01 -1.19 11.88
CA GLN A 185 30.35 -1.63 11.50
C GLN A 185 30.40 -2.23 10.08
N LEU A 186 29.34 -2.93 9.64
CA LEU A 186 29.23 -3.48 8.27
C LEU A 186 28.79 -2.43 7.24
N ALA A 187 28.22 -1.31 7.69
CA ALA A 187 27.88 -0.18 6.83
C ALA A 187 29.09 0.36 6.04
N SER A 188 30.31 0.22 6.57
CA SER A 188 31.55 0.69 5.95
C SER A 188 31.90 0.02 4.60
N GLY A 189 31.48 -1.23 4.38
CA GLY A 189 31.68 -1.97 3.13
C GLY A 189 30.61 -1.70 2.08
N ALA A 190 29.35 -1.57 2.50
CA ALA A 190 28.22 -1.26 1.62
C ALA A 190 28.16 0.23 1.21
N MET A 191 28.55 1.15 2.10
CA MET A 191 28.60 2.59 1.81
C MET A 191 29.70 2.97 0.81
N GLN A 192 30.77 2.17 0.66
CA GLN A 192 31.77 2.40 -0.39
C GLN A 192 31.22 2.11 -1.80
N ALA A 193 30.26 1.19 -1.92
CA ALA A 193 29.62 0.87 -3.19
C ALA A 193 28.41 1.76 -3.50
N ALA A 194 27.71 2.27 -2.47
CA ALA A 194 26.58 3.17 -2.60
C ALA A 194 26.80 4.38 -1.68
N SER A 195 27.28 5.51 -2.23
CA SER A 195 27.37 6.73 -1.43
C SER A 195 25.98 7.08 -0.91
N ALA A 196 25.85 7.41 0.39
CA ALA A 196 24.57 7.77 1.00
C ALA A 196 23.83 8.87 0.21
N SER A 197 24.58 9.78 -0.43
CA SER A 197 24.05 10.79 -1.35
C SER A 197 23.50 10.22 -2.65
N ALA A 198 24.12 9.20 -3.25
CA ALA A 198 23.57 8.53 -4.43
C ALA A 198 22.30 7.72 -4.09
N VAL A 199 22.21 7.20 -2.86
CA VAL A 199 21.01 6.52 -2.36
C VAL A 199 19.86 7.50 -2.17
N GLN A 200 20.12 8.60 -1.45
CA GLN A 200 19.13 9.65 -1.23
C GLN A 200 18.62 10.24 -2.55
N ASN A 201 19.52 10.61 -3.46
CA ASN A 201 19.16 11.19 -4.76
C ASN A 201 18.37 10.24 -5.69
N THR A 202 18.39 8.92 -5.42
CA THR A 202 17.60 7.95 -6.19
C THR A 202 16.21 7.74 -5.58
N LEU A 203 16.04 8.02 -4.28
CA LEU A 203 14.77 7.91 -3.57
C LEU A 203 13.97 9.21 -3.53
N ASP A 204 14.60 10.35 -3.81
CA ASP A 204 13.92 11.63 -3.87
C ASP A 204 12.96 11.66 -5.06
N PHE A 205 11.67 11.48 -4.77
CA PHE A 205 10.61 11.64 -5.76
C PHE A 205 10.51 13.10 -6.20
N THR A 206 10.20 13.31 -7.48
CA THR A 206 9.95 14.66 -7.98
C THR A 206 8.67 15.21 -7.35
N ARG A 207 8.54 16.55 -7.27
CA ARG A 207 7.30 17.19 -6.80
C ARG A 207 6.06 16.72 -7.57
N ALA A 208 6.20 16.40 -8.85
CA ALA A 208 5.11 15.88 -9.68
C ALA A 208 4.70 14.46 -9.25
N HIS A 209 5.67 13.58 -8.96
CA HIS A 209 5.40 12.24 -8.43
C HIS A 209 4.70 12.31 -7.08
N GLU A 210 5.12 13.20 -6.19
CA GLU A 210 4.49 13.39 -4.88
C GLU A 210 3.03 13.85 -5.01
N GLN A 211 2.74 14.82 -5.89
CA GLN A 211 1.37 15.27 -6.17
C GLN A 211 0.52 14.16 -6.80
N GLU A 212 1.07 13.37 -7.72
CA GLU A 212 0.40 12.21 -8.31
C GLU A 212 0.09 11.16 -7.23
N ALA A 213 1.04 10.87 -6.32
CA ALA A 213 0.85 9.94 -5.22
C ALA A 213 -0.18 10.41 -4.19
N ASP A 214 -0.21 11.72 -3.85
CA ASP A 214 -1.23 12.30 -2.98
C ASP A 214 -2.63 12.13 -3.59
N ARG A 215 -2.77 12.39 -4.89
CA ARG A 215 -4.03 12.31 -5.63
C ARG A 215 -4.59 10.91 -5.68
N GLU A 216 -3.77 9.96 -6.11
CA GLU A 216 -4.18 8.56 -6.21
C GLU A 216 -4.39 7.97 -4.82
N GLY A 217 -3.55 8.33 -3.83
CA GLY A 217 -3.70 7.89 -2.45
C GLY A 217 -5.02 8.33 -1.82
N ILE A 218 -5.46 9.56 -2.05
CA ILE A 218 -6.77 10.04 -1.59
C ILE A 218 -7.92 9.25 -2.23
N LYS A 219 -7.83 8.90 -3.53
CA LYS A 219 -8.84 8.06 -4.19
C LYS A 219 -8.87 6.66 -3.59
N LEU A 220 -7.72 6.05 -3.34
CA LEU A 220 -7.63 4.73 -2.69
C LEU A 220 -8.30 4.75 -1.31
N LEU A 221 -8.04 5.78 -0.51
CA LEU A 221 -8.68 5.95 0.81
C LEU A 221 -10.20 6.03 0.69
N ASP A 222 -10.70 6.85 -0.24
CA ASP A 222 -12.14 6.99 -0.46
C ASP A 222 -12.77 5.67 -0.92
N GLN A 223 -12.17 4.99 -1.89
CA GLN A 223 -12.67 3.71 -2.41
C GLN A 223 -12.65 2.60 -1.35
N ALA A 224 -11.70 2.65 -0.42
CA ALA A 224 -11.58 1.70 0.69
C ALA A 224 -12.39 2.07 1.94
N GLY A 225 -13.14 3.18 1.90
CA GLY A 225 -14.01 3.59 3.00
C GLY A 225 -13.27 4.18 4.20
N PHE A 226 -12.05 4.70 4.02
CA PHE A 226 -11.32 5.44 5.06
C PHE A 226 -11.71 6.93 5.05
N ASP A 227 -11.39 7.66 6.13
CA ASP A 227 -11.49 9.12 6.12
C ASP A 227 -10.32 9.69 5.32
N VAL A 228 -10.63 10.30 4.17
CA VAL A 228 -9.63 10.93 3.29
C VAL A 228 -8.84 12.05 3.98
N LYS A 229 -9.40 12.66 5.05
CA LYS A 229 -8.68 13.64 5.87
C LYS A 229 -7.51 13.04 6.64
N GLY A 230 -7.41 11.71 6.73
CA GLY A 230 -6.23 11.01 7.24
C GLY A 230 -4.93 11.51 6.59
N SER A 231 -4.97 11.80 5.28
CA SER A 231 -3.81 12.31 4.52
C SER A 231 -3.25 13.62 5.10
N ILE A 232 -4.10 14.63 5.32
CA ILE A 232 -3.66 15.91 5.90
C ILE A 232 -3.45 15.83 7.41
N ASN A 233 -4.21 15.00 8.11
CA ASN A 233 -4.08 14.84 9.57
C ASN A 233 -2.74 14.19 9.93
N PHE A 234 -2.29 13.20 9.16
CA PHE A 234 -1.00 12.56 9.43
C PHE A 234 0.18 13.53 9.23
N PHE A 235 0.12 14.46 8.28
CA PHE A 235 1.11 15.53 8.17
C PHE A 235 1.17 16.40 9.42
N LYS A 236 0.01 16.75 10.00
CA LYS A 236 -0.06 17.50 11.26
C LYS A 236 0.50 16.67 12.42
N THR A 237 0.22 15.37 12.44
CA THR A 237 0.81 14.42 13.40
C THR A 237 2.34 14.45 13.31
N MET A 238 2.91 14.31 12.12
CA MET A 238 4.35 14.39 11.89
C MET A 238 4.96 15.72 12.32
N GLN A 239 4.34 16.85 11.96
CA GLN A 239 4.79 18.18 12.37
C GLN A 239 4.84 18.32 13.90
N LYS A 240 3.82 17.83 14.60
CA LYS A 240 3.79 17.82 16.07
C LYS A 240 4.89 16.94 16.66
N SER A 241 5.11 15.74 16.13
CA SER A 241 6.19 14.84 16.58
C SER A 241 7.59 15.43 16.36
N SER A 242 7.75 16.26 15.32
CA SER A 242 9.02 16.94 15.00
C SER A 242 9.37 18.04 16.00
N GLN A 243 8.37 18.69 16.60
CA GLN A 243 8.60 19.78 17.58
C GLN A 243 9.34 19.30 18.83
N PHE A 244 9.25 18.01 19.14
CA PHE A 244 9.90 17.39 20.29
C PHE A 244 11.25 16.72 19.95
N SER A 245 11.71 16.80 18.69
CA SER A 245 12.90 16.11 18.19
C SER A 245 13.91 17.10 17.58
N ASP A 246 14.87 17.61 18.36
CA ASP A 246 16.06 18.44 18.00
C ASP A 246 16.12 19.13 16.61
N GLY A 247 15.03 19.75 16.17
CA GLY A 247 14.94 20.51 14.91
C GLY A 247 15.05 19.69 13.61
N ALA A 248 15.12 18.36 13.66
CA ALA A 248 15.24 17.51 12.47
C ALA A 248 13.86 17.11 11.94
N ALA A 249 13.62 17.33 10.64
CA ALA A 249 12.40 16.86 9.99
C ALA A 249 12.28 15.32 10.08
N PRO A 250 11.07 14.74 10.24
CA PRO A 250 10.84 13.30 10.26
C PRO A 250 11.43 12.62 9.03
N ALA A 251 11.81 11.35 9.18
CA ALA A 251 12.42 10.60 8.10
C ALA A 251 11.57 10.59 6.83
N PHE A 252 10.25 10.43 7.00
CA PHE A 252 9.27 10.52 5.91
C PHE A 252 9.36 11.84 5.13
N LEU A 253 9.46 12.99 5.80
CA LEU A 253 9.51 14.29 5.14
C LEU A 253 10.83 14.57 4.41
N ARG A 254 11.86 13.74 4.62
CA ARG A 254 13.12 13.85 3.87
C ARG A 254 13.05 13.19 2.50
N THR A 255 12.32 12.08 2.38
CA THR A 255 12.06 11.41 1.10
C THR A 255 10.80 11.94 0.40
N HIS A 256 9.83 12.41 1.18
CA HIS A 256 8.56 12.99 0.72
C HIS A 256 8.44 14.45 1.18
N PRO A 257 9.19 15.38 0.57
CA PRO A 257 9.17 16.78 0.98
C PRO A 257 7.76 17.36 0.81
N ILE A 258 7.22 17.89 1.90
CA ILE A 258 5.93 18.58 1.88
C ILE A 258 6.13 20.06 1.58
N SER A 259 5.44 20.56 0.55
CA SER A 259 5.41 21.98 0.18
C SER A 259 4.04 22.58 0.46
N SER A 260 3.99 23.93 0.54
CA SER A 260 2.71 24.67 0.59
C SER A 260 1.77 24.29 -0.55
N ASP A 261 2.34 24.05 -1.74
CA ASP A 261 1.58 23.73 -2.95
C ASP A 261 0.94 22.34 -2.84
N ARG A 262 1.65 21.36 -2.24
CA ARG A 262 1.08 20.03 -1.97
C ARG A 262 -0.04 20.09 -0.95
N ILE A 263 0.17 20.82 0.14
CA ILE A 263 -0.87 21.02 1.17
C ILE A 263 -2.11 21.64 0.54
N SER A 264 -1.94 22.67 -0.29
CA SER A 264 -3.05 23.35 -0.95
C SER A 264 -3.78 22.43 -1.94
N ASP A 265 -3.05 21.66 -2.77
CA ASP A 265 -3.65 20.68 -3.70
C ASP A 265 -4.44 19.58 -2.96
N ILE A 266 -3.91 19.09 -1.83
CA ILE A 266 -4.63 18.13 -0.99
C ILE A 266 -5.88 18.77 -0.40
N GLU A 267 -5.78 19.94 0.23
CA GLU A 267 -6.91 20.64 0.85
C GLU A 267 -8.01 20.97 -0.17
N ASP A 268 -7.64 21.36 -1.39
CA ASP A 268 -8.59 21.60 -2.47
C ASP A 268 -9.32 20.33 -2.88
N ARG A 269 -8.61 19.19 -2.99
CA ARG A 269 -9.21 17.90 -3.34
C ARG A 269 -10.13 17.36 -2.27
N LEU A 270 -9.78 17.53 -0.99
CA LEU A 270 -10.59 17.06 0.11
C LEU A 270 -11.99 17.69 0.13
N LYS A 271 -12.23 18.79 -0.60
CA LYS A 271 -13.56 19.41 -0.76
C LYS A 271 -14.51 18.56 -1.61
N ASP A 272 -13.99 17.72 -2.50
CA ASP A 272 -14.78 16.88 -3.40
C ASP A 272 -15.26 15.59 -2.73
N TYR A 273 -14.73 15.26 -1.55
CA TYR A 273 -15.05 14.04 -0.83
C TYR A 273 -15.95 14.32 0.37
N PRO A 274 -16.99 13.48 0.60
CA PRO A 274 -17.82 13.61 1.77
C PRO A 274 -17.01 13.31 3.03
N TYR A 275 -17.28 14.03 4.11
CA TYR A 275 -16.73 13.65 5.40
C TYR A 275 -17.24 12.27 5.82
N ARG A 276 -16.32 11.38 6.22
CA ARG A 276 -16.65 10.06 6.76
C ARG A 276 -16.07 9.93 8.15
N GLN A 277 -16.95 9.88 9.15
CA GLN A 277 -16.56 9.47 10.48
C GLN A 277 -16.46 7.94 10.51
N ARG A 278 -15.24 7.42 10.51
CA ARG A 278 -14.95 5.99 10.63
C ARG A 278 -14.52 5.65 12.05
N VAL A 279 -15.06 4.57 12.58
CA VAL A 279 -14.52 3.94 13.80
C VAL A 279 -13.34 3.08 13.37
N ASP A 280 -12.16 3.34 13.93
CA ASP A 280 -10.97 2.54 13.69
C ASP A 280 -11.19 1.09 14.14
N SER A 281 -10.54 0.13 13.46
CA SER A 281 -10.64 -1.27 13.85
C SER A 281 -10.02 -1.54 15.23
N ASP A 282 -10.57 -2.52 15.96
CA ASP A 282 -9.93 -3.00 17.19
C ASP A 282 -8.52 -3.56 16.90
N ASN A 283 -8.31 -4.16 15.73
CA ASN A 283 -7.00 -4.67 15.30
C ASN A 283 -5.94 -3.57 15.22
N PHE A 284 -6.28 -2.39 14.71
CA PHE A 284 -5.37 -1.24 14.71
C PHE A 284 -4.87 -0.93 16.14
N TYR A 285 -5.79 -0.88 17.10
CA TYR A 285 -5.45 -0.61 18.49
C TYR A 285 -4.71 -1.75 19.18
N TYR A 286 -5.03 -3.02 18.87
CA TYR A 286 -4.32 -4.18 19.38
C TYR A 286 -2.88 -4.23 18.88
N ILE A 287 -2.65 -4.03 17.58
CA ILE A 287 -1.30 -3.98 17.01
C ILE A 287 -0.51 -2.78 17.54
N LYS A 288 -1.13 -1.60 17.63
CA LYS A 288 -0.50 -0.43 18.23
C LYS A 288 -0.08 -0.69 19.69
N GLY A 289 -0.96 -1.34 20.45
CA GLY A 289 -0.71 -1.77 21.82
C GLY A 289 0.42 -2.80 21.92
N LYS A 290 0.38 -3.84 21.07
CA LYS A 290 1.40 -4.89 20.97
C LYS A 290 2.77 -4.32 20.66
N LEU A 291 2.86 -3.41 19.69
CA LEU A 291 4.11 -2.74 19.33
C LEU A 291 4.68 -1.93 20.49
N ARG A 292 3.86 -1.11 21.18
CA ARG A 292 4.31 -0.38 22.39
C ARG A 292 4.83 -1.36 23.44
N ALA A 293 4.05 -2.39 23.72
CA ALA A 293 4.39 -3.41 24.70
C ALA A 293 5.60 -4.26 24.29
N PHE A 294 5.91 -4.41 23.01
CA PHE A 294 7.08 -5.14 22.50
C PHE A 294 8.37 -4.31 22.58
N LEU A 295 8.31 -3.04 22.21
CA LEU A 295 9.45 -2.15 22.07
C LEU A 295 9.97 -1.59 23.41
N GLU A 296 9.10 -1.45 24.39
CA GLU A 296 9.43 -0.90 25.70
C GLU A 296 9.94 -1.97 26.69
N GLU A 297 10.64 -1.50 27.73
CA GLU A 297 11.08 -2.35 28.85
C GLU A 297 9.85 -2.93 29.60
N LYS A 298 9.92 -4.22 29.91
CA LYS A 298 8.80 -5.03 30.41
C LYS A 298 8.13 -4.44 31.66
N THR A 299 8.90 -3.98 32.64
CA THR A 299 8.37 -3.47 33.91
C THR A 299 7.81 -2.06 33.76
N SER A 300 8.55 -1.20 33.07
CA SER A 300 8.16 0.19 32.78
C SER A 300 6.82 0.24 32.04
N ILE A 301 6.66 -0.57 30.99
CA ILE A 301 5.46 -0.56 30.17
C ILE A 301 4.23 -1.07 30.93
N ILE A 302 4.37 -2.09 31.79
CA ILE A 302 3.28 -2.56 32.64
C ILE A 302 2.79 -1.42 33.55
N ASN A 303 3.71 -0.70 34.20
CA ASN A 303 3.35 0.41 35.09
C ASN A 303 2.66 1.54 34.34
N LEU A 304 3.16 1.89 33.15
CA LEU A 304 2.56 2.89 32.27
C LEU A 304 1.13 2.51 31.87
N LEU A 305 0.93 1.31 31.33
CA LEU A 305 -0.36 0.82 30.85
C LEU A 305 -1.39 0.73 31.99
N LYS A 306 -0.98 0.24 33.17
CA LYS A 306 -1.84 0.25 34.38
C LYS A 306 -2.25 1.67 34.78
N GLY A 307 -1.30 2.61 34.75
CA GLY A 307 -1.56 4.02 35.01
C GLY A 307 -2.59 4.59 34.03
N ASN A 308 -2.42 4.32 32.74
CA ASN A 308 -3.32 4.76 31.69
C ASN A 308 -4.74 4.19 31.87
N ILE A 309 -4.87 2.89 32.15
CA ILE A 309 -6.18 2.27 32.38
C ILE A 309 -6.86 2.87 33.62
N LYS A 310 -6.12 2.99 34.73
CA LYS A 310 -6.63 3.58 35.99
C LYS A 310 -7.10 5.03 35.80
N ASN A 311 -6.32 5.82 35.08
CA ASN A 311 -6.58 7.24 34.89
C ASN A 311 -7.48 7.53 33.68
N LYS A 312 -7.92 6.49 32.94
CA LYS A 312 -8.65 6.61 31.67
C LYS A 312 -7.92 7.47 30.64
N SER A 313 -6.59 7.38 30.62
CA SER A 313 -5.70 8.11 29.72
C SER A 313 -5.25 7.21 28.57
N TYR A 314 -6.20 6.79 27.74
CA TYR A 314 -5.96 5.95 26.56
C TYR A 314 -6.82 6.43 25.40
N LEU A 315 -6.38 6.16 24.17
CA LEU A 315 -7.17 6.40 22.96
C LEU A 315 -8.29 5.37 22.82
N ASN A 316 -7.98 4.11 23.14
CA ASN A 316 -8.90 3.00 23.08
C ASN A 316 -8.62 2.04 24.25
N GLU A 317 -9.64 1.78 25.08
CA GLU A 317 -9.48 0.94 26.28
C GLU A 317 -9.06 -0.49 25.93
N ALA A 318 -9.63 -1.05 24.86
CA ALA A 318 -9.36 -2.43 24.48
C ALA A 318 -7.93 -2.59 23.96
N GLY A 319 -7.43 -1.63 23.17
CA GLY A 319 -6.01 -1.55 22.79
C GLY A 319 -5.08 -1.49 23.99
N GLU A 320 -5.39 -0.64 24.98
CA GLU A 320 -4.55 -0.47 26.17
C GLU A 320 -4.55 -1.73 27.06
N ARG A 321 -5.70 -2.38 27.22
CA ARG A 321 -5.82 -3.66 27.93
C ARG A 321 -5.13 -4.80 27.20
N PHE A 322 -5.21 -4.84 25.87
CA PHE A 322 -4.54 -5.85 25.07
C PHE A 322 -3.02 -5.71 25.20
N ALA A 323 -2.52 -4.49 25.12
CA ALA A 323 -1.13 -4.16 25.39
C ALA A 323 -0.71 -4.62 26.79
N LEU A 324 -1.56 -4.41 27.81
CA LEU A 324 -1.24 -4.80 29.19
C LEU A 324 -1.21 -6.32 29.36
N ALA A 325 -2.17 -7.04 28.79
CA ALA A 325 -2.18 -8.50 28.79
C ALA A 325 -0.91 -9.05 28.12
N TYR A 326 -0.54 -8.51 26.96
CA TYR A 326 0.69 -8.90 26.25
C TYR A 326 1.96 -8.54 27.04
N ALA A 327 2.01 -7.37 27.69
CA ALA A 327 3.13 -6.95 28.52
C ALA A 327 3.31 -7.87 29.75
N TYR A 328 2.21 -8.24 30.41
CA TYR A 328 2.23 -9.22 31.50
C TYR A 328 2.74 -10.58 31.03
N PHE A 329 2.26 -11.06 29.88
CA PHE A 329 2.77 -12.28 29.27
C PHE A 329 4.28 -12.21 29.01
N ARG A 330 4.78 -11.13 28.39
CA ARG A 330 6.23 -10.91 28.17
C ARG A 330 7.03 -10.92 29.47
N ASN A 331 6.41 -10.54 30.59
CA ASN A 331 7.01 -10.50 31.92
C ASN A 331 6.77 -11.78 32.75
N ASN A 332 6.30 -12.87 32.13
CA ASN A 332 5.96 -14.15 32.77
C ASN A 332 4.89 -14.04 33.87
N GLN A 333 4.06 -12.98 33.83
CA GLN A 333 2.94 -12.76 34.75
C GLN A 333 1.66 -13.33 34.16
N ILE A 334 1.62 -14.66 34.05
CA ILE A 334 0.60 -15.41 33.31
C ILE A 334 -0.81 -15.20 33.87
N ASN A 335 -0.96 -15.13 35.19
CA ASN A 335 -2.27 -14.96 35.83
C ASN A 335 -2.85 -13.58 35.53
N GLU A 336 -2.03 -12.54 35.65
CA GLU A 336 -2.41 -11.16 35.33
C GLU A 336 -2.70 -10.98 33.84
N ALA A 337 -1.92 -11.62 32.97
CA ALA A 337 -2.17 -11.63 31.53
C ALA A 337 -3.55 -12.25 31.20
N ARG A 338 -3.90 -13.38 31.82
CA ARG A 338 -5.22 -14.02 31.66
C ARG A 338 -6.36 -13.14 32.18
N GLN A 339 -6.17 -12.51 33.33
CA GLN A 339 -7.20 -11.63 33.91
C GLN A 339 -7.55 -10.47 32.98
N GLU A 340 -6.56 -9.80 32.40
CA GLU A 340 -6.82 -8.71 31.44
C GLU A 340 -7.47 -9.22 30.15
N LEU A 341 -7.06 -10.40 29.67
CA LEU A 341 -7.65 -11.01 28.48
C LEU A 341 -9.11 -11.45 28.69
N ASP A 342 -9.45 -11.99 29.86
CA ASP A 342 -10.82 -12.34 30.22
C ASP A 342 -11.74 -11.11 30.29
N ILE A 343 -11.22 -9.97 30.75
CA ILE A 343 -11.94 -8.69 30.73
C ILE A 343 -12.23 -8.26 29.28
N LEU A 344 -11.23 -8.37 28.40
CA LEU A 344 -11.39 -8.04 26.98
C LEU A 344 -12.41 -8.95 26.29
N LYS A 345 -12.30 -10.27 26.45
CA LYS A 345 -13.20 -11.24 25.81
C LYS A 345 -14.66 -11.10 26.26
N LYS A 346 -14.92 -10.58 27.46
CA LYS A 346 -16.29 -10.28 27.94
C LYS A 346 -16.89 -9.02 27.29
N SER A 347 -16.05 -8.07 26.89
CA SER A 347 -16.47 -6.75 26.40
C SER A 347 -16.36 -6.57 24.89
N LYS A 348 -15.61 -7.45 24.22
CA LYS A 348 -15.33 -7.40 22.78
C LYS A 348 -15.80 -8.66 22.06
N PRO A 349 -16.19 -8.55 20.78
CA PRO A 349 -16.51 -9.72 19.97
C PRO A 349 -15.29 -10.64 19.82
N ALA A 350 -15.56 -11.89 19.44
CA ALA A 350 -14.52 -12.84 19.08
C ALA A 350 -13.55 -12.23 18.05
N ASN A 351 -12.26 -12.29 18.33
CA ASN A 351 -11.21 -11.69 17.50
C ASN A 351 -9.98 -12.61 17.47
N PRO A 352 -9.39 -12.90 16.31
CA PRO A 352 -8.23 -13.79 16.17
C PRO A 352 -7.05 -13.41 17.07
N MET A 353 -6.74 -12.11 17.23
CA MET A 353 -5.62 -11.66 18.06
C MET A 353 -5.82 -11.97 19.54
N LEU A 354 -7.07 -11.92 20.03
CA LEU A 354 -7.39 -12.30 21.40
C LEU A 354 -7.19 -13.81 21.61
N PHE A 355 -7.60 -14.64 20.65
CA PHE A 355 -7.43 -16.09 20.73
C PHE A 355 -5.98 -16.51 20.61
N ASN A 356 -5.20 -15.88 19.73
CA ASN A 356 -3.77 -16.13 19.60
C ASN A 356 -3.03 -15.79 20.88
N LEU A 357 -3.32 -14.65 21.51
CA LEU A 357 -2.71 -14.28 22.78
C LEU A 357 -3.11 -15.28 23.89
N GLU A 358 -4.38 -15.69 23.93
CA GLU A 358 -4.85 -16.71 24.88
C GLU A 358 -4.10 -18.03 24.72
N ALA A 359 -4.01 -18.53 23.48
CA ALA A 359 -3.29 -19.75 23.17
C ALA A 359 -1.80 -19.64 23.56
N THR A 360 -1.18 -18.50 23.28
CA THR A 360 0.23 -18.23 23.62
C THR A 360 0.47 -18.20 25.13
N ILE A 361 -0.49 -17.69 25.91
CA ILE A 361 -0.43 -17.66 27.39
C ILE A 361 -0.66 -19.06 28.02
N LEU A 362 -1.25 -20.00 27.27
CA LEU A 362 -1.55 -21.36 27.73
C LEU A 362 -0.42 -22.36 27.47
N ILE A 363 0.46 -22.08 26.49
CA ILE A 363 1.68 -22.83 26.17
C ILE A 363 2.80 -22.38 27.11
#